data_AF-A0A2S3QHY1-F1
#
_entry.id   AF-A0A2S3QHY1-F1
#
_cell.length_a   1.000
_cell.length_b   1.000
_cell.length_c   1.000
_cell.angle_alpha   90.00
_cell.angle_beta   90.00
_cell.angle_gamma   90.00
#
_symmetry.space_group_name_H-M   'P 1'
#
loop_
_entity.id
_entity.type
_entity.pdbx_description
1 polymer ?
#
loop_
_entity_poly.entity_id
_entity_poly.type
_entity_poly.pdbx_seq_one_letter_code
_entity_poly.pdbx_strand_id
1 'polypeptide(L)'
;MTLMTWAYLLFLATSTGGGVLFFAYVLPGRRFPLIALVGHLILATITMVLLLFAFRHNGSSVYHILGWTVFVYILTFLLGIIFFMAFDMRGRRLPLRYLTLHVSLTIVTFVLFTSAVSLRIPYGNPQGILKTGSQSSLWQLIHRHNSQHHYPALPPKGL
;
A
#
# COMPACT_ATOMS: atom_id res chain seq x y z
N MET A 1 8.40 11.62 -0.69
CA MET A 1 7.72 10.31 -0.62
C MET A 1 6.29 10.51 -0.17
N THR A 2 5.33 9.73 -0.70
CA THR A 2 3.91 9.88 -0.35
C THR A 2 3.58 9.16 0.96
N LEU A 3 2.51 9.56 1.66
CA LEU A 3 2.03 8.89 2.89
C LEU A 3 1.81 7.38 2.67
N MET A 4 1.27 6.99 1.51
CA MET A 4 1.09 5.59 1.12
C MET A 4 2.42 4.83 1.02
N THR A 5 3.47 5.48 0.51
CA THR A 5 4.80 4.87 0.42
C THR A 5 5.36 4.58 1.81
N TRP A 6 5.25 5.53 2.75
CA TRP A 6 5.68 5.32 4.13
C TRP A 6 4.87 4.23 4.85
N ALA A 7 3.54 4.25 4.68
CA ALA A 7 2.67 3.21 5.22
C ALA A 7 3.03 1.82 4.64
N TYR A 8 3.34 1.74 3.34
CA TYR A 8 3.79 0.49 2.69
C TYR A 8 5.12 -0.01 3.24
N LEU A 9 6.13 0.86 3.35
CA LEU A 9 7.45 0.47 3.86
C LEU A 9 7.38 -0.02 5.32
N LEU A 10 6.61 0.67 6.16
CA LEU A 10 6.39 0.25 7.54
C LEU A 10 5.59 -1.05 7.62
N PHE A 11 4.57 -1.21 6.79
CA PHE A 11 3.81 -2.45 6.71
C PHE A 11 4.69 -3.63 6.27
N LEU A 12 5.56 -3.41 5.28
CA LEU A 12 6.52 -4.41 4.83
C LEU A 12 7.50 -4.78 5.94
N ALA A 13 8.03 -3.80 6.67
CA ALA A 13 8.89 -4.04 7.83
C ALA A 13 8.17 -4.84 8.93
N THR A 14 6.93 -4.48 9.25
CA THR A 14 6.09 -5.20 10.21
C THR A 14 5.86 -6.64 9.79
N SER A 15 5.40 -6.86 8.55
CA SER A 15 5.13 -8.20 8.02
C SER A 15 6.40 -9.06 7.99
N THR A 16 7.54 -8.48 7.62
CA THR A 16 8.83 -9.19 7.60
C THR A 16 9.28 -9.55 9.00
N GLY A 17 9.18 -8.62 9.96
CA GLY A 17 9.47 -8.88 11.37
C GLY A 17 8.60 -9.99 11.96
N GLY A 18 7.30 -10.00 11.63
CA GLY A 18 6.38 -11.06 12.03
C GLY A 18 6.74 -12.43 11.43
N GLY A 19 7.14 -12.45 10.16
CA GLY A 19 7.65 -13.67 9.51
C GLY A 19 8.90 -14.23 10.18
N VAL A 20 9.86 -13.38 10.54
CA VAL A 20 11.06 -13.79 11.29
C VAL A 20 10.68 -14.37 12.66
N LEU A 21 9.75 -13.75 13.37
CA LEU A 21 9.25 -14.25 14.65
C LEU A 21 8.53 -15.61 14.52
N PHE A 22 7.78 -15.81 13.44
CA PHE A 22 7.15 -17.10 13.15
C PHE A 22 8.20 -18.21 12.98
N PHE A 23 9.23 -18.00 12.17
CA PHE A 23 10.31 -18.99 12.02
C PHE A 23 11.07 -19.20 13.33
N ALA A 24 11.32 -18.13 14.09
CA ALA A 24 11.94 -18.23 15.41
C ALA A 24 11.09 -19.06 16.41
N TYR A 25 9.76 -19.02 16.29
CA TYR A 25 8.83 -19.81 17.09
C TYR A 25 8.81 -21.29 16.69
N VAL A 26 8.87 -21.57 15.38
CA VAL A 26 8.80 -22.94 14.84
C VAL A 26 10.10 -23.73 15.07
N LEU A 27 11.25 -23.06 15.17
CA LEU A 27 12.54 -23.71 15.39
C LEU A 27 12.62 -24.34 16.79
N PRO A 28 12.88 -25.66 16.89
CA PRO A 28 12.98 -26.34 18.18
C PRO A 28 14.21 -25.88 18.98
N GLY A 29 14.04 -25.69 20.28
CA GLY A 29 15.15 -25.47 21.23
C GLY A 29 15.61 -24.02 21.45
N ARG A 30 14.99 -23.02 20.80
CA ARG A 30 15.29 -21.60 21.07
C ARG A 30 14.31 -20.99 22.07
N ARG A 31 14.84 -20.19 23.00
CA ARG A 31 14.02 -19.31 23.86
C ARG A 31 13.39 -18.24 22.97
N PHE A 32 12.06 -18.08 23.06
CA PHE A 32 11.34 -17.12 22.25
C PHE A 32 11.81 -15.68 22.57
N PRO A 33 12.20 -14.87 21.56
CA PRO A 33 12.77 -13.55 21.81
C PRO A 33 11.69 -12.52 22.15
N LEU A 34 11.32 -12.42 23.43
CA LEU A 34 10.24 -11.55 23.92
C LEU A 34 10.45 -10.07 23.54
N ILE A 35 11.70 -9.58 23.57
CA ILE A 35 12.04 -8.21 23.15
C ILE A 35 11.68 -7.98 21.68
N ALA A 36 11.96 -8.94 20.80
CA ALA A 36 11.65 -8.83 19.38
C ALA A 36 10.14 -8.87 19.13
N LEU A 37 9.40 -9.67 19.92
CA LEU A 37 7.93 -9.71 19.88
C LEU A 37 7.32 -8.37 20.31
N VAL A 38 7.78 -7.79 21.41
CA VAL A 38 7.32 -6.47 21.88
C VAL A 38 7.63 -5.39 20.84
N GLY A 39 8.84 -5.41 20.27
CA GLY A 39 9.22 -4.52 19.17
C GLY A 39 8.31 -4.66 17.95
N HIS A 40 7.97 -5.89 17.57
CA HIS A 40 7.02 -6.15 16.49
C HIS A 40 5.61 -5.64 16.81
N LEU A 41 5.13 -5.79 18.05
CA LEU A 41 3.83 -5.26 18.47
C LEU A 41 3.77 -3.73 18.43
N ILE A 42 4.84 -3.06 18.87
CA ILE A 42 4.97 -1.59 18.76
C ILE A 42 4.94 -1.18 17.28
N LEU A 43 5.72 -1.85 16.44
CA LEU A 43 5.76 -1.55 15.01
C LEU A 43 4.40 -1.80 14.33
N ALA A 44 3.70 -2.87 14.69
CA ALA A 44 2.35 -3.17 14.21
C ALA A 44 1.33 -2.10 14.63
N THR A 45 1.48 -1.53 15.83
CA THR A 45 0.65 -0.43 16.33
C THR A 45 0.89 0.85 15.53
N ILE A 46 2.15 1.20 15.27
CA ILE A 46 2.51 2.35 14.43
C ILE A 46 1.92 2.19 13.02
N THR A 47 2.03 0.98 12.47
CA THR A 47 1.49 0.63 11.15
C THR A 47 -0.04 0.78 11.11
N MET A 48 -0.74 0.38 12.18
CA MET A 48 -2.19 0.56 12.32
C MET A 48 -2.60 2.03 12.21
N VAL A 49 -1.92 2.89 12.97
CA VAL A 49 -2.19 4.33 13.00
C VAL A 49 -2.00 4.93 11.61
N LEU A 50 -0.91 4.58 10.93
CA LEU A 50 -0.64 5.02 9.56
C LEU A 50 -1.68 4.54 8.55
N LEU A 51 -2.13 3.29 8.66
CA LEU A 51 -3.19 2.73 7.81
C LEU A 51 -4.51 3.48 7.98
N LEU A 52 -4.87 3.85 9.22
CA LEU A 52 -6.06 4.67 9.48
C LEU A 52 -5.95 6.06 8.88
N PHE A 53 -4.79 6.72 9.02
CA PHE A 53 -4.54 8.01 8.36
C PHE A 53 -4.59 7.90 6.84
N ALA A 54 -3.99 6.85 6.26
CA ALA A 54 -4.06 6.59 4.84
C ALA A 54 -5.51 6.38 4.39
N PHE A 55 -6.30 5.58 5.09
CA PHE A 55 -7.72 5.39 4.77
C PHE A 55 -8.52 6.70 4.79
N ARG A 56 -8.30 7.56 5.79
CA ARG A 56 -9.00 8.85 5.89
C ARG A 56 -8.60 9.84 4.80
N HIS A 57 -7.34 9.82 4.36
CA HIS A 57 -6.77 10.82 3.46
C HIS A 57 -6.82 10.44 1.97
N ASN A 58 -7.28 9.23 1.65
CA ASN A 58 -7.32 8.73 0.28
C ASN A 58 -8.74 8.79 -0.30
N GLY A 59 -8.90 9.26 -1.55
CA GLY A 59 -10.20 9.47 -2.22
C GLY A 59 -10.96 8.22 -2.69
N SER A 60 -12.19 8.43 -3.19
CA SER A 60 -13.26 7.43 -3.49
C SER A 60 -12.81 6.15 -4.21
N SER A 61 -11.84 6.23 -5.11
CA SER A 61 -11.44 5.13 -5.99
C SER A 61 -10.78 3.93 -5.29
N VAL A 62 -10.21 4.11 -4.09
CA VAL A 62 -9.47 3.03 -3.39
C VAL A 62 -10.13 2.66 -2.05
N TYR A 63 -11.24 3.32 -1.68
CA TYR A 63 -11.88 3.14 -0.37
C TYR A 63 -12.33 1.72 -0.10
N HIS A 64 -12.88 1.02 -1.09
CA HIS A 64 -13.37 -0.35 -0.88
C HIS A 64 -12.23 -1.31 -0.50
N ILE A 65 -11.12 -1.29 -1.25
CA ILE A 65 -9.98 -2.19 -1.00
C ILE A 65 -9.21 -1.76 0.26
N LEU A 66 -9.00 -0.46 0.48
CA LEU A 66 -8.40 0.04 1.72
C LEU A 66 -9.27 -0.25 2.95
N GLY A 67 -10.58 -0.13 2.82
CA GLY A 67 -11.53 -0.45 3.89
C GLY A 67 -11.43 -1.91 4.30
N TRP A 68 -11.41 -2.83 3.32
CA TRP A 68 -11.15 -4.25 3.59
C TRP A 68 -9.76 -4.48 4.19
N THR A 69 -8.74 -3.77 3.72
CA THR A 69 -7.38 -3.87 4.27
C THR A 69 -7.37 -3.48 5.74
N VAL A 70 -7.96 -2.33 6.10
CA VAL A 70 -8.05 -1.85 7.49
C VAL A 70 -8.84 -2.84 8.35
N PHE A 71 -9.97 -3.33 7.86
CA PHE A 71 -10.80 -4.30 8.58
C PHE A 71 -10.03 -5.60 8.88
N VAL A 72 -9.42 -6.22 7.86
CA VAL A 72 -8.64 -7.46 8.04
C VAL A 72 -7.39 -7.21 8.90
N TYR A 73 -6.76 -6.03 8.78
CA TYR A 73 -5.63 -5.67 9.61
C TYR A 73 -6.01 -5.53 11.09
N ILE A 74 -7.17 -4.93 11.40
CA ILE A 74 -7.70 -4.87 12.78
C ILE A 74 -7.86 -6.27 13.35
N LEU A 75 -8.47 -7.19 12.60
CA LEU A 75 -8.62 -8.58 13.04
C LEU A 75 -7.26 -9.24 13.30
N THR A 76 -6.30 -9.02 12.39
CA THR A 76 -4.94 -9.55 12.51
C THR A 76 -4.24 -9.00 13.76
N PHE A 77 -4.37 -7.70 14.00
CA PHE A 77 -3.79 -7.01 15.15
C PHE A 77 -4.40 -7.48 16.47
N LEU A 78 -5.72 -7.61 16.54
CA LEU A 78 -6.42 -8.14 17.73
C LEU A 78 -6.01 -9.59 18.02
N LEU A 79 -5.90 -10.44 17.01
CA LEU A 79 -5.35 -11.79 17.17
C LEU A 79 -3.93 -11.75 17.75
N GLY A 80 -3.08 -10.87 17.24
CA GLY A 80 -1.72 -10.67 17.74
C GLY A 80 -1.68 -10.27 19.22
N ILE A 81 -2.55 -9.35 19.65
CA ILE A 81 -2.67 -8.95 21.06
C ILE A 81 -3.16 -10.11 21.92
N ILE A 82 -4.19 -10.83 21.47
CA ILE A 82 -4.72 -11.99 22.20
C ILE A 82 -3.61 -13.02 22.38
N PHE A 83 -2.79 -13.26 21.36
CA PHE A 83 -1.66 -14.18 21.44
C PHE A 83 -0.62 -13.74 22.45
N PHE A 84 -0.25 -12.45 22.42
CA PHE A 84 0.66 -11.84 23.38
C PHE A 84 0.16 -11.98 24.83
N MET A 85 -1.10 -11.65 25.10
CA MET A 85 -1.67 -11.71 26.44
C MET A 85 -1.95 -13.15 26.93
N ALA A 86 -2.52 -14.00 26.08
CA ALA A 86 -3.03 -15.30 26.49
C ALA A 86 -1.96 -16.38 26.58
N PHE A 87 -0.93 -16.30 25.72
CA PHE A 87 0.08 -17.35 25.59
C PHE A 87 1.46 -16.89 26.06
N ASP A 88 1.88 -15.68 25.73
CA ASP A 88 3.22 -15.21 26.15
C ASP A 88 3.23 -14.72 27.60
N MET A 89 2.34 -13.79 27.97
CA MET A 89 2.26 -13.28 29.36
C MET A 89 1.84 -14.33 30.40
N ARG A 90 1.08 -15.35 29.99
CA ARG A 90 0.62 -16.44 30.88
C ARG A 90 1.50 -17.70 30.78
N GLY A 91 2.58 -17.66 30.01
CA GLY A 91 3.52 -18.79 29.85
C GLY A 91 2.91 -20.05 29.23
N ARG A 92 1.83 -19.92 28.46
CA ARG A 92 1.14 -21.04 27.81
C ARG A 92 1.66 -21.23 26.39
N ARG A 93 1.83 -22.49 25.95
CA ARG A 93 2.25 -22.77 24.57
C ARG A 93 1.16 -22.36 23.58
N LEU A 94 1.56 -21.62 22.54
CA LEU A 94 0.69 -21.14 21.48
C LEU A 94 0.33 -22.31 20.52
N PRO A 95 -0.95 -22.63 20.31
CA PRO A 95 -1.32 -23.68 19.38
C PRO A 95 -0.99 -23.26 17.95
N LEU A 96 -0.32 -24.15 17.21
CA LEU A 96 0.15 -23.87 15.85
C LEU A 96 -0.98 -23.46 14.89
N ARG A 97 -2.22 -23.95 15.12
CA ARG A 97 -3.40 -23.62 14.33
C ARG A 97 -3.73 -22.12 14.37
N TYR A 98 -3.70 -21.51 15.56
CA TYR A 98 -3.99 -20.09 15.74
C TYR A 98 -2.89 -19.22 15.15
N LEU A 99 -1.64 -19.63 15.33
CA LEU A 99 -0.48 -18.98 14.71
C LEU A 99 -0.59 -19.01 13.18
N THR A 100 -0.94 -20.16 12.60
CA THR A 100 -1.14 -20.31 11.15
C THR A 100 -2.27 -19.41 10.65
N LEU A 101 -3.38 -19.32 11.39
CA LEU A 101 -4.49 -18.42 11.05
C LEU A 101 -4.01 -16.96 11.04
N HIS A 102 -3.29 -16.52 12.07
CA HIS A 102 -2.74 -15.17 12.11
C HIS A 102 -1.79 -14.89 10.93
N VAL A 103 -0.87 -15.80 10.62
CA VAL A 103 0.02 -15.65 9.46
C VAL A 103 -0.77 -15.57 8.14
N SER A 104 -1.78 -16.42 7.97
CA SER A 104 -2.64 -16.38 6.77
C SER A 104 -3.38 -15.05 6.64
N LEU A 105 -3.85 -14.48 7.76
CA LEU A 105 -4.51 -13.19 7.81
C LEU A 105 -3.54 -12.04 7.46
N THR A 106 -2.30 -12.12 7.94
CA THR A 106 -1.23 -11.18 7.59
C THR A 106 -0.92 -11.22 6.09
N ILE A 107 -0.85 -12.41 5.49
CA ILE A 107 -0.62 -12.56 4.04
C ILE A 107 -1.76 -11.94 3.24
N VAL A 108 -3.02 -12.24 3.60
CA VAL A 108 -4.19 -11.65 2.93
C VAL A 108 -4.16 -10.12 3.04
N THR A 109 -3.83 -9.60 4.22
CA THR A 109 -3.73 -8.15 4.43
C THR A 109 -2.61 -7.53 3.59
N PHE A 110 -1.47 -8.21 3.48
CA PHE A 110 -0.35 -7.79 2.63
C PHE A 110 -0.75 -7.71 1.15
N VAL A 111 -1.46 -8.72 0.64
CA VAL A 111 -1.95 -8.74 -0.73
C VAL A 111 -2.95 -7.62 -0.99
N LEU A 112 -3.92 -7.41 -0.08
CA LEU A 112 -4.90 -6.35 -0.19
C LEU A 112 -4.25 -4.96 -0.18
N PHE A 113 -3.29 -4.73 0.73
CA PHE A 113 -2.62 -3.45 0.82
C PHE A 113 -1.72 -3.18 -0.39
N THR A 114 -0.97 -4.19 -0.84
CA THR A 114 -0.16 -4.10 -2.05
C THR A 114 -1.02 -3.78 -3.28
N SER A 115 -2.20 -4.40 -3.38
CA SER A 115 -3.17 -4.12 -4.45
C SER A 115 -3.69 -2.68 -4.37
N ALA A 116 -4.03 -2.19 -3.19
CA ALA A 116 -4.46 -0.80 -2.98
C ALA A 116 -3.38 0.22 -3.34
N VAL A 117 -2.12 -0.07 -3.01
CA VAL A 117 -0.98 0.77 -3.39
C VAL A 117 -0.73 0.71 -4.89
N SER A 118 -0.81 -0.47 -5.51
CA SER A 118 -0.61 -0.65 -6.96
C SER A 118 -1.63 0.14 -7.79
N LEU A 119 -2.89 0.19 -7.36
CA LEU A 119 -3.93 1.00 -8.01
C LEU A 119 -3.66 2.52 -7.94
N ARG A 120 -2.80 2.95 -7.02
CA ARG A 120 -2.37 4.35 -6.88
C ARG A 120 -1.10 4.68 -7.62
N ILE A 121 -0.30 3.67 -7.96
CA ILE A 121 0.83 3.88 -8.86
C ILE A 121 0.18 4.12 -10.22
N PRO A 122 0.29 5.33 -10.81
CA PRO A 122 -0.13 5.50 -12.18
C PRO A 122 0.74 4.56 -13.02
N TYR A 123 0.21 3.40 -13.40
CA TYR A 123 0.70 2.69 -14.57
C TYR A 123 0.74 3.76 -15.66
N GLY A 124 1.95 4.11 -16.09
CA GLY A 124 2.20 5.24 -16.97
C GLY A 124 1.14 5.23 -18.05
N ASN A 125 0.17 6.12 -17.95
CA ASN A 125 -0.91 6.17 -18.90
C ASN A 125 -0.22 6.44 -20.24
N PRO A 126 -0.36 5.60 -21.28
CA PRO A 126 0.20 5.93 -22.59
C PRO A 126 -0.37 7.28 -23.10
N GLN A 127 -1.51 7.73 -22.56
CA GLN A 127 -2.05 9.06 -22.81
C GLN A 127 -1.27 10.20 -22.13
N GLY A 128 -0.47 9.91 -21.10
CA GLY A 128 0.48 10.85 -20.50
C GLY A 128 1.63 11.15 -21.47
N ILE A 129 2.16 10.13 -22.14
CA ILE A 129 3.17 10.30 -23.20
C ILE A 129 2.57 11.08 -24.39
N LEU A 130 1.31 10.83 -24.76
CA LEU A 130 0.58 11.62 -25.76
C LEU A 130 0.32 13.06 -25.31
N LYS A 131 -0.01 13.31 -24.03
CA LYS A 131 -0.20 14.66 -23.47
C LYS A 131 1.12 15.43 -23.35
N THR A 132 2.20 14.78 -22.92
CA THR A 132 3.54 15.39 -22.86
C THR A 132 4.05 15.71 -24.27
N GLY A 133 3.76 14.84 -25.25
CA GLY A 133 3.96 15.15 -26.66
C GLY A 133 3.20 16.41 -27.10
N SER A 134 1.92 16.54 -26.74
CA SER A 134 1.08 17.70 -27.07
C SER A 134 1.45 19.03 -26.38
N GLN A 135 2.27 18.98 -25.33
CA GLN A 135 2.79 20.18 -24.66
C GLN A 135 4.24 20.49 -25.03
N SER A 136 4.87 19.67 -25.87
CA SER A 136 6.19 19.99 -26.40
C SER A 136 6.10 21.21 -27.33
N SER A 137 7.09 22.09 -27.25
CA SER A 137 7.23 23.26 -28.12
C SER A 137 7.21 22.87 -29.60
N LEU A 138 7.77 21.69 -29.93
CA LEU A 138 7.76 21.12 -31.27
C LEU A 138 6.36 20.76 -31.74
N TRP A 139 5.54 20.11 -30.91
CA TRP A 139 4.14 19.81 -31.25
C TRP A 139 3.33 21.09 -31.40
N GLN A 140 3.50 22.09 -30.52
CA GLN A 140 2.85 23.39 -30.65
C GLN A 140 3.25 24.11 -31.94
N LEU A 141 4.53 24.03 -32.34
CA LEU A 141 5.03 24.60 -33.59
C LEU A 141 4.40 23.94 -34.82
N ILE A 142 4.36 22.61 -34.85
CA ILE A 142 3.76 21.83 -35.95
C ILE A 142 2.25 22.06 -36.02
N HIS A 143 1.55 22.11 -34.88
CA HIS A 143 0.11 22.39 -34.86
C HIS A 143 -0.23 23.81 -35.32
N ARG A 144 0.57 24.81 -34.93
CA ARG A 144 0.43 26.19 -35.42
C ARG A 144 0.70 26.28 -36.93
N HIS A 145 1.71 25.58 -37.42
CA HIS A 145 2.04 25.57 -38.84
C HIS A 145 0.92 24.94 -39.68
N ASN A 146 0.34 23.83 -39.22
CA ASN A 146 -0.78 23.17 -39.91
C ASN A 146 -2.08 23.98 -39.89
N SER A 147 -2.35 24.73 -38.80
CA SER A 147 -3.54 25.59 -38.73
C SER A 147 -3.44 26.85 -39.59
N GLN A 148 -2.23 27.31 -39.91
CA GLN A 148 -2.02 28.43 -40.82
C GLN A 148 -2.22 28.07 -42.31
N HIS A 149 -2.11 26.80 -42.68
CA HIS A 149 -2.34 26.35 -44.06
C HIS A 149 -3.80 26.01 -44.40
N HIS A 150 -4.72 26.12 -43.44
CA HIS A 150 -6.13 25.74 -43.63
C HIS A 150 -7.08 26.91 -43.89
N TYR A 151 -6.57 28.13 -44.07
CA TYR A 151 -7.37 29.25 -44.57
C TYR A 151 -7.23 29.35 -46.10
N PRO A 152 -8.25 28.99 -46.90
CA PRO A 152 -8.28 29.44 -48.28
C PRO A 152 -8.35 30.97 -48.26
N ALA A 153 -7.39 31.62 -48.91
CA ALA A 153 -7.36 33.06 -49.10
C ALA A 153 -8.65 33.49 -49.80
N LEU A 154 -9.61 34.02 -49.03
CA LEU A 154 -10.73 34.77 -49.59
C LEU A 154 -10.16 36.07 -50.16
N PRO A 155 -10.34 36.37 -51.45
CA PRO A 155 -9.83 37.60 -52.02
C PRO A 155 -10.52 38.81 -51.37
N PRO A 156 -9.81 39.93 -51.18
CA PRO A 156 -10.40 41.14 -50.62
C PRO A 156 -11.51 41.62 -51.55
N LYS A 157 -12.73 41.77 -51.03
CA LYS A 157 -13.80 42.48 -51.72
C LYS A 157 -13.37 43.95 -51.83
N GLY A 158 -12.97 44.35 -53.02
CA GLY A 158 -12.71 45.75 -53.35
C GLY A 158 -14.00 46.57 -53.43
N LEU A 159 -13.87 47.81 -52.94
CA LEU A 159 -14.64 49.05 -53.20
C LEU A 159 -16.17 48.98 -53.20
#